data_AF-A0A2J5HUL4-F1
#
_entry.id   AF-A0A2J5HUL4-F1
#
_cell.length_a   1.000
_cell.length_b   1.000
_cell.length_c   1.000
_cell.angle_alpha   90.00
_cell.angle_beta   90.00
_cell.angle_gamma   90.00
#
_symmetry.space_group_name_H-M   'P 1'
#
loop_
_entity.id
_entity.type
_entity.pdbx_description
1 polymer ?
#
loop_
_entity_poly.entity_id
_entity_poly.type
_entity_poly.pdbx_seq_one_letter_code
_entity_poly.pdbx_strand_id
1 'polypeptide(L)'
;MEMGDQKKALEAYEQAAEWFDSDNAEALANKHYLKAADLAALEEDYYKAIEHYERIGRSSISNSLMKWSVKDYFLKAGICHMATKDLVATGRALESYREIDTTFASTREHQLLVDLAQAIENGDQEAFADKLFQFDQLSKLDKWKTTLLLRVKNNIEEAGEDFS
;
A
#
# COMPACT_ATOMS: atom_id res chain seq x y z
N MET A 1 20.64 -9.01 -7.55
CA MET A 1 19.66 -8.69 -8.60
C MET A 1 19.79 -7.21 -8.83
N GLU A 2 20.28 -6.84 -10.00
CA GLU A 2 20.74 -5.51 -10.33
C GLU A 2 19.51 -4.61 -10.56
N MET A 3 19.54 -3.37 -10.09
CA MET A 3 18.42 -2.40 -10.18
C MET A 3 17.87 -2.21 -11.61
N GLY A 4 18.64 -2.59 -12.64
CA GLY A 4 18.20 -2.59 -14.04
C GLY A 4 17.20 -3.69 -14.42
N ASP A 5 17.16 -4.81 -13.69
CA ASP A 5 16.23 -5.91 -13.96
C ASP A 5 14.83 -5.66 -13.37
N GLN A 6 14.73 -4.90 -12.27
CA GLN A 6 13.46 -4.65 -11.58
C GLN A 6 12.52 -3.73 -12.39
N LYS A 7 13.06 -2.67 -13.01
CA LYS A 7 12.25 -1.79 -13.89
C LYS A 7 11.75 -2.50 -15.14
N LYS A 8 12.61 -3.30 -15.78
CA LYS A 8 12.20 -4.15 -16.90
C LYS A 8 11.17 -5.20 -16.50
N ALA A 9 11.33 -5.79 -15.31
CA ALA A 9 10.35 -6.74 -14.78
C ALA A 9 9.00 -6.05 -14.54
N LEU A 10 9.01 -4.83 -14.00
CA LEU A 10 7.81 -4.02 -13.81
C LEU A 10 7.09 -3.75 -15.13
N GLU A 11 7.80 -3.26 -16.16
CA GLU A 11 7.21 -3.03 -17.49
C GLU A 11 6.65 -4.31 -18.11
N ALA A 12 7.35 -5.43 -17.95
CA ALA A 12 6.88 -6.73 -18.44
C ALA A 12 5.61 -7.21 -17.71
N TYR A 13 5.51 -6.98 -16.39
CA TYR A 13 4.31 -7.28 -15.63
C TYR A 13 3.13 -6.38 -16.01
N GLU A 14 3.35 -5.08 -16.23
CA GLU A 14 2.32 -4.15 -16.71
C GLU A 14 1.79 -4.57 -18.07
N GLN A 15 2.67 -4.81 -19.05
CA GLN A 15 2.26 -5.26 -20.39
C GLN A 15 1.49 -6.58 -20.33
N ALA A 16 1.96 -7.54 -19.54
CA ALA A 16 1.24 -8.80 -19.34
C ALA A 16 -0.14 -8.56 -18.72
N ALA A 17 -0.26 -7.64 -17.76
CA ALA A 17 -1.54 -7.30 -17.15
C ALA A 17 -2.51 -6.66 -18.15
N GLU A 18 -2.06 -5.75 -19.00
CA GLU A 18 -2.86 -5.14 -20.07
C GLU A 18 -3.34 -6.16 -21.11
N TRP A 19 -2.48 -7.14 -21.44
CA TRP A 19 -2.86 -8.25 -22.31
C TRP A 19 -3.97 -9.10 -21.69
N PHE A 20 -3.85 -9.48 -20.42
CA PHE A 20 -4.89 -10.25 -19.72
C PHE A 20 -6.17 -9.44 -19.50
N ASP A 21 -6.08 -8.12 -19.29
CA ASP A 21 -7.22 -7.21 -19.19
C ASP A 21 -7.98 -7.17 -20.54
N SER A 22 -7.25 -7.08 -21.66
CA SER A 22 -7.82 -7.12 -23.02
C SER A 22 -8.48 -8.47 -23.37
N ASP A 23 -7.98 -9.57 -22.80
CA ASP A 23 -8.55 -10.92 -22.94
C ASP A 23 -9.71 -11.19 -21.95
N ASN A 24 -10.16 -10.16 -21.21
CA ASN A 24 -11.21 -10.23 -20.20
C ASN A 24 -10.89 -11.21 -19.04
N ALA A 25 -9.59 -11.43 -18.79
CA ALA A 25 -9.04 -12.29 -17.75
C ALA A 25 -8.60 -11.46 -16.53
N GLU A 26 -9.54 -10.73 -15.93
CA GLU A 26 -9.32 -9.78 -14.83
C GLU A 26 -8.54 -10.37 -13.65
N ALA A 27 -8.82 -11.62 -13.27
CA ALA A 27 -8.11 -12.27 -12.17
C ALA A 27 -6.61 -12.47 -12.43
N LEU A 28 -6.24 -12.75 -13.68
CA LEU A 28 -4.85 -12.89 -14.10
C LEU A 28 -4.19 -11.51 -14.23
N ALA A 29 -4.89 -10.53 -14.80
CA ALA A 29 -4.44 -9.14 -14.87
C ALA A 29 -4.12 -8.59 -13.47
N ASN A 30 -5.05 -8.74 -12.52
CA ASN A 30 -4.89 -8.29 -11.13
C ASN A 30 -3.66 -8.92 -10.46
N LYS A 31 -3.36 -10.19 -10.73
CA LYS A 31 -2.15 -10.85 -10.21
C LYS A 31 -0.86 -10.22 -10.75
N HIS A 32 -0.85 -9.79 -12.01
CA HIS A 32 0.32 -9.16 -12.63
C HIS A 32 0.46 -7.70 -12.21
N TYR A 33 -0.64 -6.93 -12.16
CA TYR A 33 -0.65 -5.58 -11.60
C TYR A 33 -0.19 -5.57 -10.14
N LEU A 34 -0.58 -6.56 -9.34
CA LEU A 34 -0.12 -6.67 -7.96
C LEU A 34 1.40 -6.80 -7.89
N LYS A 35 1.98 -7.61 -8.78
CA LYS A 35 3.42 -7.81 -8.82
C LYS A 35 4.17 -6.58 -9.32
N ALA A 36 3.62 -5.89 -10.31
CA ALA A 36 4.12 -4.60 -10.77
C ALA A 36 4.10 -3.56 -9.64
N ALA A 37 3.00 -3.48 -8.88
CA ALA A 37 2.84 -2.58 -7.75
C ALA A 37 3.82 -2.88 -6.60
N ASP A 38 3.98 -4.16 -6.26
CA ASP A 38 4.94 -4.60 -5.23
C ASP A 38 6.37 -4.18 -5.60
N LEU A 39 6.75 -4.35 -6.88
CA LEU A 39 8.06 -3.93 -7.38
C LEU A 39 8.20 -2.41 -7.40
N ALA A 40 7.18 -1.68 -7.89
CA ALA A 40 7.17 -0.22 -7.96
C ALA A 40 7.41 0.40 -6.58
N ALA A 41 6.72 -0.10 -5.55
CA ALA A 41 6.90 0.40 -4.20
C ALA A 41 8.30 0.13 -3.64
N LEU A 42 8.90 -1.03 -3.97
CA LEU A 42 10.27 -1.35 -3.55
C LEU A 42 11.30 -0.46 -4.23
N GLU A 43 11.06 -0.07 -5.48
CA GLU A 43 11.86 0.89 -6.27
C GLU A 43 11.59 2.35 -5.91
N GLU A 44 10.79 2.62 -4.87
CA GLU A 44 10.43 3.98 -4.41
C GLU A 44 9.51 4.75 -5.38
N ASP A 45 9.01 4.09 -6.42
CA ASP A 45 7.95 4.57 -7.32
C ASP A 45 6.56 4.39 -6.68
N TYR A 46 6.35 5.05 -5.53
CA TYR A 46 5.13 4.91 -4.72
C TYR A 46 3.86 5.32 -5.47
N TYR A 47 3.91 6.38 -6.28
CA TYR A 47 2.76 6.85 -7.07
C TYR A 47 2.23 5.78 -8.01
N LYS A 48 3.13 5.08 -8.71
CA LYS A 48 2.75 3.99 -9.61
C LYS A 48 2.21 2.78 -8.83
N ALA A 49 2.82 2.47 -7.68
CA ALA A 49 2.32 1.40 -6.81
C ALA A 49 0.89 1.67 -6.34
N ILE A 50 0.61 2.90 -5.88
CA ILE A 50 -0.72 3.36 -5.44
C ILE A 50 -1.74 3.18 -6.56
N GLU A 51 -1.46 3.70 -7.76
CA GLU A 51 -2.37 3.63 -8.89
C GLU A 51 -2.77 2.18 -9.21
N HIS A 52 -1.79 1.26 -9.24
CA HIS A 52 -2.06 -0.15 -9.48
C HIS A 52 -2.86 -0.78 -8.33
N TYR A 53 -2.52 -0.52 -7.06
CA TYR A 53 -3.25 -1.08 -5.93
C TYR A 53 -4.70 -0.59 -5.87
N GLU A 54 -4.94 0.70 -6.10
CA GLU A 54 -6.28 1.28 -6.15
C GLU A 54 -7.10 0.69 -7.30
N ARG A 55 -6.49 0.54 -8.50
CA ARG A 55 -7.14 -0.09 -9.64
C ARG A 55 -7.60 -1.51 -9.31
N ILE A 56 -6.69 -2.33 -8.77
CA ILE A 56 -6.99 -3.71 -8.36
C ILE A 56 -8.06 -3.72 -7.27
N GLY A 57 -7.97 -2.83 -6.28
CA GLY A 57 -8.94 -2.69 -5.19
C GLY A 57 -10.34 -2.41 -5.72
N ARG A 58 -10.50 -1.43 -6.61
CA ARG A 58 -11.78 -1.06 -7.21
C ARG A 58 -12.38 -2.17 -8.06
N SER A 59 -11.58 -2.83 -8.90
CA SER A 59 -12.00 -3.99 -9.71
C SER A 59 -12.42 -5.17 -8.80
N SER A 60 -11.64 -5.45 -7.75
CA SER A 60 -11.86 -6.58 -6.84
C SER A 60 -13.09 -6.42 -5.96
N ILE A 61 -13.56 -5.19 -5.69
CA ILE A 61 -14.81 -4.96 -4.95
C ILE A 61 -16.03 -5.41 -5.74
N SER A 62 -16.02 -5.23 -7.06
CA SER A 62 -17.09 -5.71 -7.93
C SER A 62 -17.15 -7.25 -8.00
N ASN A 63 -16.09 -7.94 -7.55
CA ASN A 63 -15.96 -9.38 -7.62
C ASN A 63 -16.02 -10.02 -6.22
N SER A 64 -17.18 -10.59 -5.87
CA SER A 64 -17.44 -11.18 -4.53
C SER A 64 -16.42 -12.24 -4.07
N LEU A 65 -15.71 -12.90 -4.99
CA LEU A 65 -14.64 -13.86 -4.68
C LEU A 65 -13.35 -13.19 -4.20
N MET A 66 -13.06 -11.97 -4.68
CA MET A 66 -11.84 -11.21 -4.36
C MET A 66 -12.04 -10.17 -3.26
N LYS A 67 -13.28 -10.00 -2.78
CA LYS A 67 -13.65 -9.04 -1.74
C LYS A 67 -12.80 -9.15 -0.46
N TRP A 68 -12.33 -10.35 -0.12
CA TRP A 68 -11.46 -10.54 1.06
C TRP A 68 -10.04 -9.98 0.88
N SER A 69 -9.57 -9.80 -0.36
CA SER A 69 -8.23 -9.29 -0.64
C SER A 69 -8.20 -7.77 -0.82
N VAL A 70 -9.35 -7.14 -1.02
CA VAL A 70 -9.51 -5.69 -1.18
C VAL A 70 -8.87 -4.91 -0.02
N LYS A 71 -9.11 -5.35 1.21
CA LYS A 71 -8.53 -4.74 2.42
C LYS A 71 -7.00 -4.77 2.45
N ASP A 72 -6.37 -5.82 1.93
CA ASP A 72 -4.90 -5.89 1.80
C ASP A 72 -4.41 -4.93 0.72
N TYR A 73 -5.13 -4.80 -0.40
CA TYR A 73 -4.76 -3.85 -1.46
C TYR A 73 -4.83 -2.39 -0.98
N PHE A 74 -5.89 -2.00 -0.27
CA PHE A 74 -5.98 -0.67 0.32
C PHE A 74 -4.97 -0.43 1.44
N LEU A 75 -4.65 -1.45 2.24
CA LEU A 75 -3.55 -1.38 3.20
C LEU A 75 -2.24 -1.05 2.50
N LYS A 76 -1.90 -1.81 1.45
CA LYS A 76 -0.68 -1.60 0.68
C LYS A 76 -0.64 -0.22 0.02
N ALA A 77 -1.75 0.24 -0.58
CA ALA A 77 -1.86 1.57 -1.15
C ALA A 77 -1.68 2.66 -0.08
N GLY A 78 -2.31 2.52 1.08
CA GLY A 78 -2.17 3.46 2.21
C GLY A 78 -0.74 3.53 2.73
N ILE A 79 -0.03 2.41 2.84
CA ILE A 79 1.40 2.39 3.21
C ILE A 79 2.24 3.14 2.18
N CYS A 80 1.95 2.98 0.89
CA CYS A 80 2.65 3.72 -0.17
C CYS A 80 2.39 5.22 -0.08
N HIS A 81 1.16 5.66 0.21
CA HIS A 81 0.85 7.07 0.45
C HIS A 81 1.62 7.65 1.64
N MET A 82 1.72 6.91 2.74
CA MET A 82 2.53 7.34 3.88
C MET A 82 4.01 7.45 3.50
N ALA A 83 4.49 6.58 2.61
CA ALA A 83 5.86 6.60 2.11
C ALA A 83 6.16 7.79 1.18
N THR A 84 5.15 8.41 0.54
CA THR A 84 5.35 9.64 -0.24
C THR A 84 5.55 10.89 0.63
N LYS A 85 5.49 10.77 1.96
CA LYS A 85 5.56 11.89 2.92
C LYS A 85 4.41 12.91 2.75
N ASP A 86 3.33 12.53 2.09
CA ASP A 86 2.15 13.39 1.88
C ASP A 86 0.97 12.88 2.71
N LEU A 87 0.89 13.38 3.95
CA LEU A 87 -0.19 13.01 4.88
C LEU A 87 -1.56 13.51 4.41
N VAL A 88 -1.61 14.61 3.66
CA VAL A 88 -2.87 15.14 3.11
C VAL A 88 -3.42 14.19 2.05
N ALA A 89 -2.57 13.72 1.14
CA ALA A 89 -2.91 12.69 0.16
C ALA A 89 -3.29 11.38 0.85
N THR A 90 -2.56 10.98 1.90
CA THR A 90 -2.89 9.80 2.71
C THR A 90 -4.29 9.90 3.31
N GLY A 91 -4.63 11.02 3.96
CA GLY A 91 -5.95 11.24 4.55
C GLY A 91 -7.08 11.22 3.53
N ARG A 92 -6.88 11.86 2.37
CA ARG A 92 -7.84 11.83 1.26
C ARG A 92 -8.03 10.42 0.68
N ALA A 93 -6.95 9.68 0.52
CA ALA A 93 -7.00 8.30 0.05
C ALA A 93 -7.77 7.41 1.04
N LEU A 94 -7.52 7.57 2.34
CA LEU A 94 -8.26 6.84 3.38
C LEU A 94 -9.75 7.17 3.41
N GLU A 95 -10.15 8.40 3.07
CA GLU A 95 -11.56 8.77 2.92
C GLU A 95 -12.18 8.09 1.70
N SER A 96 -11.50 8.20 0.54
CA SER A 96 -11.89 7.53 -0.71
C SER A 96 -12.07 6.02 -0.53
N TYR A 97 -11.17 5.35 0.19
CA TYR A 97 -11.29 3.90 0.46
C TYR A 97 -12.52 3.54 1.29
N ARG A 98 -12.97 4.41 2.20
CA ARG A 98 -14.21 4.21 2.98
C ARG A 98 -15.46 4.40 2.12
N GLU A 99 -15.41 5.31 1.16
CA GLU A 99 -16.51 5.52 0.20
C GLU A 99 -16.62 4.33 -0.77
N ILE A 100 -15.47 3.81 -1.20
CA ILE A 100 -15.36 2.67 -2.10
C ILE A 100 -15.80 1.35 -1.42
N ASP A 101 -15.36 1.10 -0.18
CA ASP A 101 -15.81 -0.04 0.62
C ASP A 101 -16.24 0.41 2.02
N THR A 102 -17.55 0.40 2.27
CA THR A 102 -18.13 0.83 3.56
C THR A 102 -17.74 -0.08 4.72
N THR A 103 -17.23 -1.29 4.45
CA THR A 103 -16.79 -2.23 5.49
C THR A 103 -15.33 -2.00 5.87
N PHE A 104 -14.54 -1.34 5.02
CA PHE A 104 -13.13 -1.05 5.23
C PHE A 104 -12.90 -0.25 6.50
N ALA A 105 -13.76 0.72 6.82
CA ALA A 105 -13.68 1.51 8.06
C ALA A 105 -13.69 0.66 9.35
N SER A 106 -14.31 -0.52 9.31
CA SER A 106 -14.38 -1.46 10.44
C SER A 106 -13.26 -2.51 10.43
N THR A 107 -12.38 -2.47 9.43
CA THR A 107 -11.24 -3.41 9.32
C THR A 107 -10.07 -2.95 10.16
N ARG A 108 -9.25 -3.91 10.58
CA ARG A 108 -8.02 -3.63 11.33
C ARG A 108 -7.00 -2.88 10.47
N GLU A 109 -6.99 -3.17 9.18
CA GLU A 109 -6.12 -2.54 8.20
C GLU A 109 -6.38 -1.04 8.10
N HIS A 110 -7.64 -0.62 8.06
CA HIS A 110 -8.00 0.78 8.11
C HIS A 110 -7.58 1.44 9.43
N GLN A 111 -7.90 0.81 10.57
CA GLN A 111 -7.52 1.33 11.88
C GLN A 111 -6.01 1.51 11.99
N LEU A 112 -5.24 0.53 11.52
CA LEU A 112 -3.78 0.61 11.46
C LEU A 112 -3.33 1.81 10.64
N LEU A 113 -3.85 2.01 9.42
CA LEU A 113 -3.45 3.15 8.58
C LEU A 113 -3.74 4.50 9.26
N VAL A 114 -4.87 4.62 9.95
CA VAL A 114 -5.22 5.85 10.70
C VAL A 114 -4.26 6.06 11.87
N ASP A 115 -4.02 5.02 12.67
CA ASP A 115 -3.08 5.07 13.80
C ASP A 115 -1.66 5.44 13.33
N LEU A 116 -1.19 4.84 12.23
CA LEU A 116 0.13 5.13 11.67
C LEU A 116 0.22 6.54 11.10
N ALA A 117 -0.80 7.00 10.37
CA ALA A 117 -0.85 8.37 9.85
C ALA A 117 -0.80 9.41 10.99
N GLN A 118 -1.51 9.15 12.10
CA GLN A 118 -1.49 10.01 13.27
C GLN A 118 -0.13 9.98 13.99
N ALA A 119 0.52 8.81 14.07
CA ALA A 119 1.87 8.72 14.62
C ALA A 119 2.89 9.49 13.77
N ILE A 120 2.79 9.42 12.43
CA ILE A 120 3.63 10.21 11.52
C ILE A 120 3.37 11.71 11.70
N GLU A 121 2.09 12.13 11.80
CA GLU A 121 1.71 13.54 12.01
C GLU A 121 2.28 14.11 13.32
N ASN A 122 2.31 13.30 14.37
CA ASN A 122 2.87 13.69 15.67
C ASN A 122 4.40 13.54 15.76
N GLY A 123 5.05 12.99 14.74
CA GLY A 123 6.48 12.65 14.81
C GLY A 123 6.81 11.54 15.80
N ASP A 124 5.83 10.72 16.19
CA ASP A 124 5.96 9.74 17.27
C ASP A 124 6.32 8.34 16.72
N GLN A 125 7.62 8.10 16.61
CA GLN A 125 8.18 6.84 16.13
C GLN A 125 7.89 5.65 17.06
N GLU A 126 7.75 5.90 18.36
CA GLU A 126 7.45 4.86 19.36
C GLU A 126 6.01 4.39 19.20
N ALA A 127 5.07 5.32 19.07
CA ALA A 127 3.67 5.03 18.78
C ALA A 127 3.52 4.26 17.45
N PHE A 128 4.26 4.65 16.41
CA PHE A 128 4.26 3.95 15.13
C PHE A 128 4.71 2.48 15.29
N ALA A 129 5.80 2.23 16.01
CA ALA A 129 6.32 0.88 16.24
C ALA A 129 5.40 0.03 17.11
N ASP A 130 4.79 0.62 18.15
CA ASP A 130 3.85 -0.05 19.04
C ASP A 130 2.59 -0.52 18.27
N LYS A 131 2.02 0.36 17.45
CA LYS A 131 0.84 0.03 16.62
C LYS A 131 1.14 -1.08 15.61
N LEU A 132 2.32 -1.06 15.00
CA LEU A 132 2.78 -2.14 14.13
C LEU A 132 2.94 -3.46 14.88
N PHE A 133 3.50 -3.44 16.08
CA PHE A 133 3.65 -4.63 16.91
C PHE A 133 2.31 -5.23 17.30
N GLN A 134 1.34 -4.39 17.73
CA GLN A 134 -0.02 -4.83 18.03
C GLN A 134 -0.71 -5.45 16.81
N PHE A 135 -0.50 -4.86 15.62
CA PHE A 135 -1.05 -5.42 14.39
C PHE A 135 -0.38 -6.75 14.02
N ASP A 136 0.95 -6.87 14.10
CA ASP A 136 1.69 -8.09 13.76
C ASP A 136 1.28 -9.30 14.62
N GLN A 137 1.02 -9.06 15.92
CA GLN A 137 0.50 -10.07 16.85
C GLN A 137 -0.81 -10.72 16.36
N LEU A 138 -1.63 -9.94 15.66
CA LEU A 138 -2.95 -10.35 15.18
C LEU A 138 -2.95 -10.73 13.70
N SER A 139 -2.07 -10.12 12.91
CA SER A 139 -2.03 -10.15 11.45
C SER A 139 -0.59 -10.00 11.02
N LYS A 140 0.05 -11.15 10.80
CA LYS A 140 1.48 -11.24 10.52
C LYS A 140 1.87 -10.34 9.35
N LEU A 141 2.86 -9.48 9.58
CA LEU A 141 3.39 -8.59 8.56
C LEU A 141 4.26 -9.40 7.58
N ASP A 142 3.89 -9.36 6.31
CA ASP A 142 4.73 -9.89 5.23
C ASP A 142 5.98 -9.03 5.05
N LYS A 143 7.04 -9.65 4.52
CA LYS A 143 8.33 -9.00 4.23
C LYS A 143 8.17 -7.67 3.49
N TRP A 144 7.28 -7.60 2.49
CA TRP A 144 7.01 -6.37 1.75
C TRP A 144 6.47 -5.26 2.66
N LYS A 145 5.46 -5.57 3.49
CA LYS A 145 4.84 -4.59 4.41
C LYS A 145 5.88 -4.07 5.39
N THR A 146 6.65 -4.97 6.00
CA THR A 146 7.74 -4.60 6.92
C THR A 146 8.76 -3.70 6.25
N THR A 147 9.19 -4.00 5.02
CA THR A 147 10.17 -3.16 4.30
C THR A 147 9.66 -1.74 4.10
N LEU A 148 8.43 -1.56 3.61
CA LEU A 148 7.89 -0.22 3.38
C LEU A 148 7.59 0.53 4.68
N LEU A 149 7.03 -0.15 5.67
CA LEU A 149 6.75 0.44 6.98
C LEU A 149 8.03 0.89 7.71
N LEU A 150 9.13 0.15 7.57
CA LEU A 150 10.43 0.59 8.09
C LEU A 150 10.93 1.85 7.37
N ARG A 151 10.74 1.96 6.04
CA ARG A 151 11.07 3.19 5.31
C ARG A 151 10.24 4.37 5.81
N VAL A 152 8.92 4.18 5.96
CA VAL A 152 8.02 5.20 6.51
C VAL A 152 8.48 5.61 7.91
N LYS A 153 8.79 4.65 8.79
CA LYS A 153 9.29 4.90 10.14
C LYS A 153 10.56 5.75 10.14
N ASN A 154 11.58 5.37 9.36
CA ASN A 154 12.84 6.12 9.27
C ASN A 154 12.63 7.56 8.76
N ASN A 155 11.66 7.77 7.86
CA ASN A 155 11.31 9.11 7.38
C ASN A 155 10.71 10.02 8.48
N ILE A 156 10.11 9.46 9.54
CA ILE A 156 9.60 10.22 10.69
C ILE A 156 10.78 10.78 11.49
N GLU A 157 11.83 9.98 11.69
CA GLU A 157 13.07 10.36 12.40
C GLU A 157 13.77 11.55 11.72
N GLU A 158 13.95 11.46 10.38
CA GLU A 158 14.58 12.53 9.59
C GLU A 158 13.83 13.87 9.69
N ALA A 159 12.50 13.85 9.82
CA ALA A 159 11.70 15.05 9.97
C ALA A 159 11.84 15.67 11.38
N GLY A 160 12.17 14.88 12.40
CA GLY A 160 12.40 15.37 13.77
C GLY A 160 13.77 15.97 13.99
N GLU A 161 14.80 15.50 13.28
CA GLU A 161 16.17 16.00 13.40
C GLU A 161 16.42 17.35 12.68
N ASP A 162 15.66 17.70 11.63
CA ASP A 162 15.81 18.98 10.91
C ASP A 162 15.31 20.21 11.72
N PHE A 163 14.55 19.98 12.80
CA PHE A 163 14.06 21.02 13.70
C PHE A 163 14.84 21.16 15.01
N SER A 164 15.96 20.43 15.21
CA SER A 164 16.81 20.52 16.41
C SER A 164 18.18 21.14 16.13
#